data_AF-A0A4S2MNL3-F1
#
_entry.id   AF-A0A4S2MNL3-F1
#
_cell.length_a   1.000
_cell.length_b   1.000
_cell.length_c   1.000
_cell.angle_alpha   90.00
_cell.angle_beta   90.00
_cell.angle_gamma   90.00
#
_symmetry.space_group_name_H-M   'P 1'
#
loop_
_entity.id
_entity.type
_entity.pdbx_description
1 polymer ?
#
loop_
_entity_poly.entity_id
_entity_poly.type
_entity_poly.pdbx_seq_one_letter_code
_entity_poly.pdbx_strand_id
1 'polypeptide(L)'
;MPVKFTQMQRPASAYSEGDDGADSALQEEYDRLQNQLRNIQNERQRQTNEANVKLGRYNSEIELLEAENRELNMLLSLSNSSQNKKKEMKALEDLKQLLEQQEALQEKIDETKAHHKQLDSEIRSLEKRICQKQQERAIQVRNEKEAGEQINQLEKKTLNMEANLHTKTSKFCETLANNDQTRGDIEKLLNERRMYVALHKRLTEKLNDINKMKAKLTQHASAAFDQREEANTRLQTLKEKNEKDRLAYEAEVREIQRTIDYNAQLQHFMLVKLNERLEWKQEAEERKRKHGATGEIAQRQQRQKLEEYEVSMSRIMTCTGKKDVSEMVKVYLVNEDQNFTTFNYVTEVNNQIEDLKAELERIRRDTDECQSNREEQQRQKHQIMHKYEVQMNADKEASDAAELRTAQIRKILDQVKSQVKHLAQKLGCDTSKIVEMMGGDGSEVTERNLMLYISVLEQRVDELLSVKCYNSSKSDDRQDKPKHESSLTLLEVPYVEKEITASLPSLSDEDDENGESVHSSIRPFTQAEILHRVTRDLQRYAASTGAERHKQHASSRHTGNSHKGKNNQHTKMAIIAE
;
A
#
# COMPACT_ATOMS: atom_id res chain seq x y z
N MET A 1 -92.81 -130.21 43.29
CA MET A 1 -92.54 -131.09 44.44
C MET A 1 -93.39 -132.34 44.34
N PRO A 2 -92.92 -133.50 44.84
CA PRO A 2 -93.46 -134.82 44.53
C PRO A 2 -94.59 -135.25 45.48
N VAL A 3 -95.05 -136.50 45.29
CA VAL A 3 -95.73 -137.40 46.26
C VAL A 3 -97.23 -137.63 45.97
N LYS A 4 -97.60 -138.69 45.22
CA LYS A 4 -97.93 -140.09 45.65
C LYS A 4 -99.37 -140.17 46.24
N PHE A 5 -100.21 -141.20 46.13
CA PHE A 5 -100.10 -142.60 45.70
C PHE A 5 -101.52 -143.23 45.58
N THR A 6 -101.70 -144.11 44.58
CA THR A 6 -102.34 -145.47 44.62
C THR A 6 -103.68 -145.77 45.30
N GLN A 7 -104.62 -146.28 44.46
CA GLN A 7 -104.99 -147.70 44.28
C GLN A 7 -105.89 -148.46 45.31
N MET A 8 -106.89 -149.13 44.72
CA MET A 8 -107.38 -150.51 44.94
C MET A 8 -108.41 -150.87 46.04
N GLN A 9 -109.54 -151.39 45.54
CA GLN A 9 -110.12 -152.73 45.73
C GLN A 9 -110.50 -153.30 47.13
N ARG A 10 -111.70 -153.92 47.09
CA ARG A 10 -112.09 -155.28 47.55
C ARG A 10 -112.78 -155.45 48.94
N PRO A 11 -113.52 -156.57 49.14
CA PRO A 11 -114.96 -156.58 49.49
C PRO A 11 -115.26 -157.57 50.66
N ALA A 12 -116.39 -158.29 50.60
CA ALA A 12 -116.87 -159.45 51.41
C ALA A 12 -117.98 -159.07 52.42
N SER A 13 -119.23 -159.54 52.29
CA SER A 13 -119.77 -160.90 52.54
C SER A 13 -119.66 -161.27 54.04
N ALA A 14 -120.63 -161.86 54.74
CA ALA A 14 -121.69 -162.79 54.36
C ALA A 14 -122.56 -163.17 55.59
N TYR A 15 -123.54 -164.06 55.36
CA TYR A 15 -124.21 -165.01 56.28
C TYR A 15 -125.30 -164.44 57.21
N SER A 16 -126.44 -165.10 57.45
CA SER A 16 -126.95 -166.43 57.05
C SER A 16 -128.47 -166.47 57.18
N GLU A 17 -129.09 -167.39 56.42
CA GLU A 17 -130.24 -168.29 56.73
C GLU A 17 -131.31 -167.88 57.74
N GLY A 18 -132.57 -168.27 57.61
CA GLY A 18 -133.25 -169.25 56.76
C GLY A 18 -134.73 -169.03 57.09
N ASP A 19 -135.60 -169.06 56.10
CA ASP A 19 -136.27 -170.26 55.60
C ASP A 19 -137.75 -170.11 55.94
N ASP A 20 -138.55 -170.39 54.93
CA ASP A 20 -139.97 -170.70 54.92
C ASP A 20 -140.93 -169.88 55.79
N GLY A 21 -141.69 -169.03 55.12
CA GLY A 21 -142.92 -168.53 55.72
C GLY A 21 -143.52 -167.33 55.03
N ALA A 22 -143.97 -167.57 53.80
CA ALA A 22 -144.91 -166.77 53.02
C ALA A 22 -145.59 -165.56 53.72
N ASP A 23 -145.48 -164.42 53.02
CA ASP A 23 -146.62 -163.55 52.70
C ASP A 23 -147.25 -162.62 53.75
N SER A 24 -146.53 -162.16 54.79
CA SER A 24 -147.08 -161.01 55.57
C SER A 24 -146.11 -160.01 56.21
N ALA A 25 -144.80 -160.28 56.32
CA ALA A 25 -143.87 -159.32 56.95
C ALA A 25 -143.23 -158.29 55.98
N LEU A 26 -143.44 -158.46 54.66
CA LEU A 26 -142.92 -157.60 53.57
C LEU A 26 -143.31 -156.11 53.66
N GLN A 27 -144.31 -155.77 54.47
CA GLN A 27 -144.80 -154.40 54.59
C GLN A 27 -143.89 -153.51 55.46
N GLU A 28 -143.24 -154.05 56.50
CA GLU A 28 -142.36 -153.26 57.38
C GLU A 28 -140.95 -153.02 56.78
N GLU A 29 -140.52 -153.87 55.83
CA GLU A 29 -139.33 -153.68 55.00
C GLU A 29 -139.47 -152.50 54.02
N TYR A 30 -140.69 -152.15 53.61
CA TYR A 30 -140.93 -151.11 52.61
C TYR A 30 -140.68 -149.69 53.16
N ASP A 31 -141.14 -149.38 54.37
CA ASP A 31 -141.11 -148.02 54.93
C ASP A 31 -139.70 -147.58 55.40
N ARG A 32 -138.82 -148.52 55.80
CA ARG A 32 -137.42 -148.22 56.14
C ARG A 32 -136.55 -147.93 54.91
N LEU A 33 -136.74 -148.69 53.83
CA LEU A 33 -135.99 -148.49 52.57
C LEU A 33 -136.40 -147.19 51.86
N GLN A 34 -137.65 -146.75 51.98
CA GLN A 34 -138.13 -145.51 51.37
C GLN A 34 -137.48 -144.24 51.97
N ASN A 35 -137.25 -144.21 53.30
CA ASN A 35 -136.63 -143.07 53.96
C ASN A 35 -135.12 -142.95 53.68
N GLN A 36 -134.41 -144.07 53.49
CA GLN A 36 -132.98 -144.05 53.13
C GLN A 36 -132.74 -143.62 51.67
N LEU A 37 -133.63 -144.01 50.74
CA LEU A 37 -133.56 -143.56 49.36
C LEU A 37 -133.72 -142.03 49.24
N ARG A 38 -134.62 -141.42 50.02
CA ARG A 38 -134.86 -139.97 50.01
C ARG A 38 -133.67 -139.14 50.50
N ASN A 39 -132.94 -139.60 51.52
CA ASN A 39 -131.76 -138.89 52.02
C ASN A 39 -130.60 -138.94 51.02
N ILE A 40 -130.34 -140.10 50.41
CA ILE A 40 -129.27 -140.25 49.42
C ILE A 40 -129.56 -139.41 48.16
N GLN A 41 -130.83 -139.28 47.77
CA GLN A 41 -131.22 -138.50 46.60
C GLN A 41 -131.05 -136.98 46.83
N ASN A 42 -131.38 -136.49 48.03
CA ASN A 42 -131.16 -135.08 48.40
C ASN A 42 -129.68 -134.71 48.50
N GLU A 43 -128.83 -135.61 48.99
CA GLU A 43 -127.39 -135.37 49.11
C GLU A 43 -126.70 -135.33 47.74
N ARG A 44 -127.15 -136.18 46.81
CA ARG A 44 -126.70 -136.17 45.40
C ARG A 44 -127.09 -134.87 44.69
N GLN A 45 -128.28 -134.32 44.96
CA GLN A 45 -128.76 -133.05 44.39
C GLN A 45 -127.96 -131.84 44.89
N ARG A 46 -127.48 -131.89 46.15
CA ARG A 46 -126.71 -130.79 46.76
C ARG A 46 -125.32 -130.67 46.14
N GLN A 47 -124.63 -131.80 45.94
CA GLN A 47 -123.29 -131.82 45.35
C GLN A 47 -123.28 -131.41 43.87
N THR A 48 -124.29 -131.78 43.10
CA THR A 48 -124.42 -131.37 41.68
C THR A 48 -124.68 -129.86 41.55
N ASN A 49 -125.53 -129.30 42.40
CA ASN A 49 -125.77 -127.85 42.42
C ASN A 49 -124.52 -127.06 42.83
N GLU A 50 -123.77 -127.54 43.82
CA GLU A 50 -122.54 -126.88 44.25
C GLU A 50 -121.43 -126.92 43.18
N ALA A 51 -121.35 -128.02 42.41
CA ALA A 51 -120.45 -128.14 41.27
C ALA A 51 -120.82 -127.20 40.11
N ASN A 52 -122.12 -127.05 39.81
CA ASN A 52 -122.59 -126.15 38.74
C ASN A 52 -122.35 -124.66 39.06
N VAL A 53 -122.50 -124.25 40.32
CA VAL A 53 -122.20 -122.86 40.73
C VAL A 53 -120.69 -122.56 40.62
N LYS A 54 -119.83 -123.53 40.96
CA LYS A 54 -118.37 -123.38 40.80
C LYS A 54 -117.97 -123.32 39.32
N LEU A 55 -118.56 -124.15 38.47
CA LEU A 55 -118.35 -124.11 37.01
C LEU A 55 -118.81 -122.79 36.38
N GLY A 56 -119.96 -122.24 36.79
CA GLY A 56 -120.42 -120.93 36.31
C GLY A 56 -119.46 -119.79 36.66
N ARG A 57 -118.87 -119.79 37.86
CA ARG A 57 -117.87 -118.79 38.26
C ARG A 57 -116.59 -118.90 37.44
N TYR A 58 -116.09 -120.12 37.20
CA TYR A 58 -114.89 -120.31 36.38
C TYR A 58 -115.10 -119.87 34.93
N ASN A 59 -116.29 -120.09 34.35
CA ASN A 59 -116.56 -119.63 32.98
C ASN A 59 -116.67 -118.10 32.87
N SER A 60 -117.30 -117.41 33.84
CA SER A 60 -117.34 -115.93 33.84
C SER A 60 -115.96 -115.30 34.02
N GLU A 61 -115.08 -115.90 34.83
CA GLU A 61 -113.69 -115.43 34.99
C GLU A 61 -112.88 -115.58 33.69
N ILE A 62 -113.08 -116.69 32.97
CA ILE A 62 -112.42 -116.93 31.67
C ILE A 62 -112.89 -115.89 30.64
N GLU A 63 -114.19 -115.60 30.56
CA GLU A 63 -114.70 -114.58 29.63
C GLU A 63 -114.14 -113.18 29.90
N LEU A 64 -113.97 -112.80 31.18
CA LEU A 64 -113.34 -111.54 31.58
C LEU A 64 -111.87 -111.48 31.16
N LEU A 65 -111.10 -112.54 31.44
CA LEU A 65 -109.69 -112.61 31.04
C LEU A 65 -109.52 -112.61 29.53
N GLU A 66 -110.41 -113.26 28.77
CA GLU A 66 -110.40 -113.23 27.31
C GLU A 66 -110.79 -111.84 26.75
N ALA A 67 -111.65 -111.08 27.43
CA ALA A 67 -111.97 -109.71 27.07
C ALA A 67 -110.77 -108.78 27.31
N GLU A 68 -110.11 -108.89 28.47
CA GLU A 68 -108.91 -108.10 28.79
C GLU A 68 -107.74 -108.43 27.85
N ASN A 69 -107.56 -109.72 27.51
CA ASN A 69 -106.53 -110.13 26.57
C ASN A 69 -106.80 -109.61 25.14
N ARG A 70 -108.07 -109.47 24.74
CA ARG A 70 -108.43 -108.80 23.47
C ARG A 70 -108.12 -107.31 23.51
N GLU A 71 -108.41 -106.63 24.62
CA GLU A 71 -108.12 -105.20 24.78
C GLU A 71 -106.62 -104.90 24.78
N LEU A 72 -105.83 -105.67 25.54
CA LEU A 72 -104.36 -105.54 25.55
C LEU A 72 -103.75 -105.80 24.18
N ASN A 73 -104.21 -106.83 23.45
CA ASN A 73 -103.74 -107.07 22.08
C ASN A 73 -104.13 -105.93 21.13
N MET A 74 -105.32 -105.32 21.31
CA MET A 74 -105.73 -104.16 20.51
C MET A 74 -104.85 -102.94 20.79
N LEU A 75 -104.54 -102.64 22.06
CA LEU A 75 -103.64 -101.53 22.44
C LEU A 75 -102.21 -101.76 21.95
N LEU A 76 -101.71 -103.00 22.06
CA LEU A 76 -100.37 -103.36 21.60
C LEU A 76 -100.27 -103.27 20.07
N SER A 77 -101.35 -103.58 19.35
CA SER A 77 -101.48 -103.37 17.90
C SER A 77 -101.54 -101.89 17.52
N LEU A 78 -102.27 -101.05 18.27
CA LEU A 78 -102.34 -99.60 18.04
C LEU A 78 -101.00 -98.91 18.30
N SER A 79 -100.28 -99.29 19.36
CA SER A 79 -98.94 -98.79 19.66
C SER A 79 -97.92 -99.28 18.61
N ASN A 80 -98.01 -100.54 18.18
CA ASN A 80 -97.17 -101.09 17.11
C ASN A 80 -97.68 -100.77 15.70
N SER A 81 -98.71 -99.94 15.56
CA SER A 81 -99.27 -99.57 14.27
C SER A 81 -98.18 -98.96 13.40
N SER A 82 -98.15 -99.37 12.13
CA SER A 82 -97.12 -98.91 11.20
C SER A 82 -97.08 -97.39 11.07
N GLN A 83 -98.18 -96.69 11.35
CA GLN A 83 -98.23 -95.23 11.34
C GLN A 83 -97.43 -94.59 12.49
N ASN A 84 -97.48 -95.14 13.70
CA ASN A 84 -96.73 -94.61 14.84
C ASN A 84 -95.22 -94.89 14.67
N LYS A 85 -94.85 -96.10 14.25
CA LYS A 85 -93.45 -96.41 13.90
C LYS A 85 -92.89 -95.49 12.81
N LYS A 86 -93.70 -95.14 11.80
CA LYS A 86 -93.32 -94.16 10.77
C LYS A 86 -93.15 -92.74 11.32
N LYS A 87 -93.98 -92.31 12.27
CA LYS A 87 -93.83 -90.99 12.93
C LYS A 87 -92.58 -90.94 13.81
N GLU A 88 -92.30 -92.00 14.57
CA GLU A 88 -91.07 -92.12 15.38
C GLU A 88 -89.82 -92.15 14.50
N MET A 89 -89.84 -92.90 13.39
CA MET A 89 -88.75 -92.89 12.41
C MET A 89 -88.53 -91.51 11.80
N LYS A 90 -89.60 -90.77 11.47
CA LYS A 90 -89.49 -89.39 10.97
C LYS A 90 -88.91 -88.45 12.03
N ALA A 91 -89.39 -88.51 13.27
CA ALA A 91 -88.87 -87.68 14.36
C ALA A 91 -87.39 -87.98 14.67
N LEU A 92 -86.97 -89.24 14.59
CA LEU A 92 -85.56 -89.64 14.70
C LEU A 92 -84.73 -89.11 13.54
N GLU A 93 -85.25 -89.14 12.32
CA GLU A 93 -84.56 -88.61 11.15
C GLU A 93 -84.42 -87.08 11.21
N ASP A 94 -85.47 -86.37 11.62
CA ASP A 94 -85.44 -84.92 11.83
C ASP A 94 -84.45 -84.53 12.94
N LEU A 95 -84.38 -85.33 14.03
CA LEU A 95 -83.40 -85.13 15.11
C LEU A 95 -81.97 -85.34 14.61
N LYS A 96 -81.72 -86.36 13.79
CA LYS A 96 -80.40 -86.59 13.17
C LYS A 96 -80.01 -85.42 12.27
N GLN A 97 -80.92 -84.94 11.43
CA GLN A 97 -80.67 -83.79 10.56
C GLN A 97 -80.35 -82.53 11.37
N LEU A 98 -81.05 -82.30 12.48
CA LEU A 98 -80.76 -81.17 13.38
C LEU A 98 -79.41 -81.30 14.09
N LEU A 99 -79.03 -82.51 14.51
CA LEU A 99 -77.71 -82.78 15.10
C LEU A 99 -76.59 -82.58 14.07
N GLU A 100 -76.75 -83.08 12.85
CA GLU A 100 -75.80 -82.84 11.75
C GLU A 100 -75.66 -81.35 11.43
N GLN A 101 -76.76 -80.60 11.44
CA GLN A 101 -76.74 -79.14 11.26
C GLN A 101 -76.05 -78.43 12.43
N GLN A 102 -76.27 -78.87 13.67
CA GLN A 102 -75.62 -78.32 14.86
C GLN A 102 -74.11 -78.57 14.83
N GLU A 103 -73.68 -79.79 14.47
CA GLU A 103 -72.28 -80.15 14.31
C GLU A 103 -71.62 -79.32 13.20
N ALA A 104 -72.27 -79.17 12.04
CA ALA A 104 -71.75 -78.35 10.94
C ALA A 104 -71.65 -76.85 11.29
N LEU A 105 -72.59 -76.32 12.07
CA LEU A 105 -72.50 -74.93 12.56
C LEU A 105 -71.41 -74.76 13.61
N GLN A 106 -71.24 -75.75 14.49
CA GLN A 106 -70.18 -75.75 15.50
C GLN A 106 -68.80 -75.79 14.83
N GLU A 107 -68.61 -76.62 13.81
CA GLU A 107 -67.39 -76.67 13.00
C GLU A 107 -67.07 -75.31 12.38
N LYS A 108 -68.06 -74.64 11.75
CA LYS A 108 -67.88 -73.28 11.20
C LYS A 108 -67.54 -72.24 12.26
N ILE A 109 -68.13 -72.34 13.46
CA ILE A 109 -67.80 -71.45 14.58
C ILE A 109 -66.35 -71.66 15.02
N ASP A 110 -65.88 -72.90 15.05
CA ASP A 110 -64.53 -73.22 15.48
C ASP A 110 -63.49 -72.83 14.41
N GLU A 111 -63.80 -73.00 13.13
CA GLU A 111 -63.02 -72.46 12.00
C GLU A 111 -62.89 -70.93 12.07
N THR A 112 -64.01 -70.22 12.27
CA THR A 112 -64.01 -68.74 12.35
C THR A 112 -63.30 -68.23 13.60
N LYS A 113 -63.39 -68.94 14.74
CA LYS A 113 -62.60 -68.64 15.95
C LYS A 113 -61.11 -68.89 15.71
N ALA A 114 -60.74 -69.95 14.99
CA ALA A 114 -59.34 -70.20 14.64
C ALA A 114 -58.81 -69.08 13.73
N HIS A 115 -59.59 -68.64 12.74
CA HIS A 115 -59.25 -67.51 11.88
C HIS A 115 -59.10 -66.19 12.67
N HIS A 116 -59.99 -65.89 13.62
CA HIS A 116 -59.85 -64.72 14.50
C HIS A 116 -58.58 -64.79 15.35
N LYS A 117 -58.26 -65.95 15.93
CA LYS A 117 -57.02 -66.12 16.70
C LYS A 117 -55.78 -65.88 15.84
N GLN A 118 -55.81 -66.32 14.58
CA GLN A 118 -54.74 -66.05 13.64
C GLN A 118 -54.62 -64.55 13.34
N LEU A 119 -55.72 -63.87 13.00
CA LEU A 119 -55.73 -62.42 12.79
C LEU A 119 -55.25 -61.65 14.03
N ASP A 120 -55.68 -62.02 15.23
CA ASP A 120 -55.23 -61.40 16.49
C ASP A 120 -53.72 -61.62 16.72
N SER A 121 -53.19 -62.76 16.30
CA SER A 121 -51.74 -63.02 16.34
C SER A 121 -50.98 -62.14 15.34
N GLU A 122 -51.53 -61.96 14.14
CA GLU A 122 -50.97 -61.10 13.10
C GLU A 122 -51.01 -59.62 13.51
N ILE A 123 -52.15 -59.14 14.05
CA ILE A 123 -52.32 -57.78 14.59
C ILE A 123 -51.27 -57.51 15.67
N ARG A 124 -51.13 -58.41 16.65
CA ARG A 124 -50.11 -58.26 17.71
C ARG A 124 -48.69 -58.21 17.16
N SER A 125 -48.40 -59.00 16.12
CA SER A 125 -47.08 -58.99 15.47
C SER A 125 -46.83 -57.65 14.74
N LEU A 126 -47.85 -57.08 14.10
CA LEU A 126 -47.79 -55.81 13.39
C LEU A 126 -47.69 -54.63 14.37
N GLU A 127 -48.46 -54.63 15.45
CA GLU A 127 -48.37 -53.63 16.53
C GLU A 127 -46.97 -53.61 17.14
N LYS A 128 -46.38 -54.79 17.39
CA LYS A 128 -44.99 -54.89 17.87
C LYS A 128 -44.00 -54.30 16.87
N ARG A 129 -44.17 -54.56 15.56
CA ARG A 129 -43.35 -53.97 14.50
C ARG A 129 -43.52 -52.45 14.41
N ILE A 130 -44.73 -51.94 14.59
CA ILE A 130 -45.02 -50.49 14.59
C ILE A 130 -44.34 -49.81 15.78
N CYS A 131 -44.47 -50.38 16.99
CA CYS A 131 -43.77 -49.88 18.18
C CYS A 131 -42.25 -49.84 17.98
N GLN A 132 -41.65 -50.90 17.42
CA GLN A 132 -40.22 -50.93 17.11
C GLN A 132 -39.83 -49.84 16.12
N LYS A 133 -40.59 -49.65 15.03
CA LYS A 133 -40.33 -48.59 14.05
C LYS A 133 -40.52 -47.18 14.61
N GLN A 134 -41.48 -46.98 15.51
CA GLN A 134 -41.66 -45.71 16.21
C GLN A 134 -40.50 -45.42 17.16
N GLN A 135 -40.00 -46.43 17.87
CA GLN A 135 -38.84 -46.31 18.73
C GLN A 135 -37.57 -46.00 17.92
N GLU A 136 -37.34 -46.69 16.80
CA GLU A 136 -36.23 -46.41 15.87
C GLU A 136 -36.29 -44.97 15.34
N ARG A 137 -37.48 -44.49 14.92
CA ARG A 137 -37.67 -43.09 14.48
C ARG A 137 -37.40 -42.09 15.60
N ALA A 138 -37.84 -42.37 16.83
CA ALA A 138 -37.59 -41.48 17.97
C ALA A 138 -36.08 -41.33 18.24
N ILE A 139 -35.32 -42.43 18.12
CA ILE A 139 -33.86 -42.42 18.26
C ILE A 139 -33.21 -41.68 17.09
N GLN A 140 -33.65 -41.91 15.84
CA GLN A 140 -33.14 -41.18 14.67
C GLN A 140 -33.36 -39.67 14.78
N VAL A 141 -34.57 -39.22 15.13
CA VAL A 141 -34.89 -37.79 15.29
C VAL A 141 -34.04 -37.15 16.40
N ARG A 142 -33.78 -37.89 17.49
CA ARG A 142 -32.88 -37.41 18.54
C ARG A 142 -31.45 -37.26 18.04
N ASN A 143 -30.92 -38.27 17.34
CA ASN A 143 -29.57 -38.24 16.79
C ASN A 143 -29.42 -37.15 15.71
N GLU A 144 -30.44 -36.92 14.88
CA GLU A 144 -30.47 -35.84 13.89
C GLU A 144 -30.44 -34.47 14.55
N LYS A 145 -31.16 -34.28 15.67
CA LYS A 145 -31.09 -33.04 16.47
C LYS A 145 -29.71 -32.84 17.09
N GLU A 146 -29.16 -33.88 17.73
CA GLU A 146 -27.82 -33.81 18.33
C GLU A 146 -26.74 -33.53 17.26
N ALA A 147 -26.84 -34.14 16.07
CA ALA A 147 -25.97 -33.86 14.93
C ALA A 147 -26.15 -32.42 14.40
N GLY A 148 -27.39 -31.93 14.29
CA GLY A 148 -27.68 -30.56 13.89
C GLY A 148 -27.12 -29.53 14.88
N GLU A 149 -27.21 -29.80 16.19
CA GLU A 149 -26.60 -28.95 17.23
C GLU A 149 -25.07 -28.95 17.12
N GLN A 150 -24.43 -30.09 16.84
CA GLN A 150 -22.99 -30.16 16.62
C GLN A 150 -22.57 -29.40 15.36
N ILE A 151 -23.31 -29.50 14.25
CA ILE A 151 -23.07 -28.73 13.03
C ILE A 151 -23.17 -27.23 13.32
N ASN A 152 -24.25 -26.79 13.98
CA ASN A 152 -24.42 -25.38 14.35
C ASN A 152 -23.30 -24.87 15.29
N GLN A 153 -22.81 -25.71 16.20
CA GLN A 153 -21.67 -25.36 17.06
C GLN A 153 -20.36 -25.25 16.27
N LEU A 154 -20.13 -26.13 15.29
CA LEU A 154 -18.98 -26.05 14.40
C LEU A 154 -19.06 -24.82 13.52
N GLU A 155 -20.20 -24.51 12.92
CA GLU A 155 -20.42 -23.29 12.13
C GLU A 155 -20.14 -22.03 12.94
N LYS A 156 -20.66 -21.94 14.18
CA LYS A 156 -20.36 -20.82 15.08
C LYS A 156 -18.87 -20.70 15.40
N LYS A 157 -18.18 -21.83 15.60
CA LYS A 157 -16.73 -21.83 15.82
C LYS A 157 -15.98 -21.36 14.57
N THR A 158 -16.39 -21.82 13.39
CA THR A 158 -15.82 -21.40 12.11
C THR A 158 -16.00 -19.90 11.90
N LEU A 159 -17.22 -19.37 12.07
CA LEU A 159 -17.50 -17.93 11.96
C LEU A 159 -16.68 -17.09 12.96
N ASN A 160 -16.52 -17.56 14.20
CA ASN A 160 -15.68 -16.88 15.18
C ASN A 160 -14.20 -16.90 14.79
N MET A 161 -13.70 -18.01 14.25
CA MET A 161 -12.33 -18.11 13.75
C MET A 161 -12.11 -17.22 12.53
N GLU A 162 -13.08 -17.15 11.61
CA GLU A 162 -13.06 -16.24 10.45
C GLU A 162 -13.08 -14.78 10.89
N ALA A 163 -13.94 -14.40 11.84
CA ALA A 163 -13.98 -13.04 12.38
C ALA A 163 -12.67 -12.66 13.10
N ASN A 164 -12.08 -13.60 13.85
CA ASN A 164 -10.78 -13.39 14.48
C ASN A 164 -9.67 -13.27 13.43
N LEU A 165 -9.68 -14.11 12.39
CA LEU A 165 -8.75 -14.02 11.27
C LEU A 165 -8.87 -12.66 10.59
N HIS A 166 -10.09 -12.23 10.23
CA HIS A 166 -10.33 -10.91 9.64
C HIS A 166 -9.81 -9.79 10.54
N THR A 167 -10.06 -9.86 11.85
CA THR A 167 -9.56 -8.87 12.81
C THR A 167 -8.02 -8.84 12.85
N LYS A 168 -7.36 -10.00 12.78
CA LYS A 168 -5.89 -10.09 12.75
C LYS A 168 -5.32 -9.59 11.43
N THR A 169 -5.93 -9.93 10.31
CA THR A 169 -5.56 -9.44 8.97
C THR A 169 -5.73 -7.93 8.89
N SER A 170 -6.85 -7.38 9.37
CA SER A 170 -7.09 -5.93 9.42
C SER A 170 -6.03 -5.21 10.25
N LYS A 171 -5.70 -5.71 11.46
CA LYS A 171 -4.60 -5.15 12.27
C LYS A 171 -3.25 -5.27 11.59
N PHE A 172 -3.00 -6.35 10.86
CA PHE A 172 -1.77 -6.51 10.09
C PHE A 172 -1.67 -5.48 8.96
N CYS A 173 -2.75 -5.29 8.20
CA CYS A 173 -2.84 -4.24 7.18
C CYS A 173 -2.64 -2.83 7.78
N GLU A 174 -3.24 -2.54 8.93
CA GLU A 174 -3.04 -1.28 9.66
C GLU A 174 -1.57 -1.10 10.06
N THR A 175 -0.91 -2.14 10.58
CA THR A 175 0.51 -2.07 10.90
C THR A 175 1.40 -1.89 9.67
N LEU A 176 1.03 -2.45 8.52
CA LEU A 176 1.74 -2.23 7.26
C LEU A 176 1.57 -0.80 6.76
N ALA A 177 0.34 -0.26 6.79
CA ALA A 177 0.08 1.14 6.43
C ALA A 177 0.86 2.11 7.33
N ASN A 178 0.86 1.89 8.64
CA ASN A 178 1.67 2.66 9.58
C ASN A 178 3.17 2.51 9.29
N ASN A 179 3.63 1.31 8.92
CA ASN A 179 5.03 1.09 8.56
C ASN A 179 5.41 1.88 7.29
N ASP A 180 4.58 1.86 6.27
CA ASP A 180 4.80 2.62 5.03
C ASP A 180 4.76 4.13 5.28
N GLN A 181 3.86 4.61 6.15
CA GLN A 181 3.87 6.01 6.60
C GLN A 181 5.20 6.37 7.29
N THR A 182 5.66 5.56 8.24
CA THR A 182 6.95 5.82 8.91
C THR A 182 8.14 5.76 7.95
N ARG A 183 8.11 4.88 6.94
CA ARG A 183 9.12 4.85 5.87
C ARG A 183 9.11 6.15 5.07
N GLY A 184 7.93 6.64 4.68
CA GLY A 184 7.78 7.93 4.01
C GLY A 184 8.32 9.09 4.85
N ASP A 185 8.07 9.10 6.16
CA ASP A 185 8.60 10.13 7.06
C ASP A 185 10.12 10.04 7.24
N ILE A 186 10.68 8.84 7.29
CA ILE A 186 12.13 8.63 7.26
C ILE A 186 12.73 9.18 5.96
N GLU A 187 12.12 8.93 4.81
CA GLU A 187 12.59 9.46 3.53
C GLU A 187 12.56 10.98 3.47
N LYS A 188 11.50 11.62 3.99
CA LYS A 188 11.42 13.09 4.13
C LYS A 188 12.56 13.62 4.98
N LEU A 189 12.77 13.05 6.17
CA LEU A 189 13.85 13.46 7.08
C LEU A 189 15.24 13.24 6.47
N LEU A 190 15.44 12.14 5.72
CA LEU A 190 16.69 11.91 4.99
C LEU A 190 16.90 12.95 3.88
N ASN A 191 15.84 13.36 3.20
CA ASN A 191 15.93 14.42 2.19
C ASN A 191 16.26 15.78 2.81
N GLU A 192 15.57 16.15 3.90
CA GLU A 192 15.87 17.36 4.67
C GLU A 192 17.31 17.36 5.18
N ARG A 193 17.79 16.23 5.71
CA ARG A 193 19.19 16.09 6.13
C ARG A 193 20.15 16.28 4.97
N ARG A 194 19.86 15.73 3.78
CA ARG A 194 20.69 15.94 2.58
C ARG A 194 20.75 17.42 2.20
N MET A 195 19.61 18.11 2.22
CA MET A 195 19.53 19.55 1.94
C MET A 195 20.29 20.38 2.99
N TYR A 196 20.14 20.04 4.27
CA TYR A 196 20.87 20.69 5.35
C TYR A 196 22.38 20.50 5.21
N VAL A 197 22.85 19.29 4.92
CA VAL A 197 24.29 19.01 4.72
C VAL A 197 24.83 19.78 3.51
N ALA A 198 24.07 19.85 2.42
CA ALA A 198 24.46 20.63 1.24
C ALA A 198 24.55 22.14 1.55
N LEU A 199 23.57 22.67 2.29
CA LEU A 199 23.57 24.08 2.73
C LEU A 199 24.74 24.36 3.67
N HIS A 200 24.96 23.49 4.67
CA HIS A 200 26.07 23.61 5.61
C HIS A 200 27.42 23.60 4.89
N LYS A 201 27.61 22.72 3.90
CA LYS A 201 28.82 22.70 3.08
C LYS A 201 29.04 24.02 2.35
N ARG A 202 28.00 24.55 1.68
CA ARG A 202 28.06 25.85 0.99
C ARG A 202 28.39 27.00 1.95
N LEU A 203 27.79 27.01 3.15
CA LEU A 203 28.07 28.02 4.17
C LEU A 203 29.50 27.91 4.69
N THR A 204 30.01 26.70 4.88
CA THR A 204 31.40 26.45 5.29
C THR A 204 32.39 26.92 4.23
N GLU A 205 32.10 26.68 2.94
CA GLU A 205 32.91 27.17 1.82
C GLU A 205 32.94 28.71 1.80
N LYS A 206 31.79 29.37 1.93
CA LYS A 206 31.70 30.84 2.03
C LYS A 206 32.48 31.38 3.23
N LEU A 207 32.38 30.73 4.39
CA LEU A 207 33.15 31.11 5.59
C LEU A 207 34.66 31.00 5.33
N ASN A 208 35.10 29.92 4.71
CA ASN A 208 36.50 29.71 4.36
C ASN A 208 37.00 30.77 3.38
N ASP A 209 36.20 31.17 2.39
CA ASP A 209 36.58 32.21 1.44
C ASP A 209 36.65 33.59 2.09
N ILE A 210 35.72 33.92 3.00
CA ILE A 210 35.79 35.14 3.82
C ILE A 210 37.06 35.12 4.69
N ASN A 211 37.39 33.99 5.32
CA ASN A 211 38.61 33.86 6.12
C ASN A 211 39.87 34.03 5.27
N LYS A 212 39.90 33.50 4.04
CA LYS A 212 41.00 33.75 3.09
C LYS A 212 41.09 35.23 2.71
N MET A 213 39.97 35.89 2.42
CA MET A 213 39.97 37.33 2.13
C MET A 213 40.46 38.14 3.32
N LYS A 214 40.01 37.80 4.54
CA LYS A 214 40.49 38.43 5.78
C LYS A 214 42.00 38.24 5.94
N ALA A 215 42.52 37.03 5.71
CA ALA A 215 43.95 36.76 5.78
C ALA A 215 44.75 37.60 4.75
N LYS A 216 44.27 37.69 3.51
CA LYS A 216 44.87 38.55 2.47
C LYS A 216 44.84 40.02 2.87
N LEU A 217 43.72 40.50 3.40
CA LEU A 217 43.60 41.89 3.86
C LEU A 217 44.58 42.19 4.99
N THR A 218 44.71 41.28 5.97
CA THR A 218 45.70 41.39 7.04
C THR A 218 47.12 41.41 6.47
N GLN A 219 47.44 40.54 5.50
CA GLN A 219 48.74 40.53 4.85
C GLN A 219 49.04 41.84 4.11
N HIS A 220 48.07 42.37 3.37
CA HIS A 220 48.20 43.66 2.69
C HIS A 220 48.37 44.81 3.69
N ALA A 221 47.62 44.79 4.81
CA ALA A 221 47.78 45.78 5.87
C ALA A 221 49.19 45.71 6.49
N SER A 222 49.67 44.51 6.85
CA SER A 222 51.02 44.31 7.36
C SER A 222 52.09 44.80 6.38
N ALA A 223 51.99 44.46 5.09
CA ALA A 223 52.93 44.93 4.08
C ALA A 223 52.92 46.46 3.92
N ALA A 224 51.75 47.10 4.02
CA ALA A 224 51.65 48.56 4.00
C ALA A 224 52.25 49.20 5.26
N PHE A 225 52.12 48.57 6.42
CA PHE A 225 52.78 48.99 7.66
C PHE A 225 54.30 48.89 7.52
N ASP A 226 54.82 47.77 7.04
CA ASP A 226 56.26 47.56 6.84
C ASP A 226 56.85 48.61 5.88
N GLN A 227 56.16 48.89 4.77
CA GLN A 227 56.56 49.94 3.82
C GLN A 227 56.57 51.33 4.46
N ARG A 228 55.56 51.64 5.29
CA ARG A 228 55.50 52.91 6.02
C ARG A 228 56.64 53.02 7.04
N GLU A 229 56.93 51.94 7.77
CA GLU A 229 58.05 51.90 8.71
C GLU A 229 59.39 52.07 7.99
N GLU A 230 59.58 51.40 6.86
CA GLU A 230 60.78 51.58 6.04
C GLU A 230 60.92 53.02 5.53
N ALA A 231 59.84 53.65 5.05
CA ALA A 231 59.85 55.05 4.65
C ALA A 231 60.19 55.98 5.82
N ASN A 232 59.63 55.73 7.01
CA ASN A 232 59.91 56.49 8.22
C ASN A 232 61.36 56.35 8.67
N THR A 233 61.93 55.14 8.64
CA THR A 233 63.34 54.92 8.99
C THR A 233 64.27 55.62 8.00
N ARG A 234 64.00 55.53 6.68
CA ARG A 234 64.74 56.29 5.66
C ARG A 234 64.66 57.80 5.90
N LEU A 235 63.47 58.33 6.18
CA LEU A 235 63.28 59.75 6.50
C LEU A 235 64.06 60.16 7.75
N GLN A 236 64.06 59.33 8.79
CA GLN A 236 64.85 59.57 10.01
C GLN A 236 66.35 59.60 9.71
N THR A 237 66.87 58.64 8.94
CA THR A 237 68.30 58.63 8.56
C THR A 237 68.70 59.84 7.72
N LEU A 238 67.82 60.32 6.82
CA LEU A 238 68.07 61.53 6.04
C LEU A 238 68.07 62.79 6.90
N LYS A 239 67.16 62.88 7.88
CA LYS A 239 67.16 63.98 8.85
C LYS A 239 68.45 64.02 9.66
N GLU A 240 68.91 62.86 10.13
CA GLU A 240 70.17 62.75 10.89
C GLU A 240 71.40 63.11 10.04
N LYS A 241 71.42 62.71 8.75
CA LYS A 241 72.47 63.12 7.81
C LYS A 241 72.46 64.63 7.57
N ASN A 242 71.29 65.19 7.24
CA ASN A 242 71.14 66.63 6.99
C ASN A 242 71.54 67.46 8.23
N GLU A 243 71.20 67.00 9.43
CA GLU A 243 71.63 67.65 10.67
C GLU A 243 73.14 67.60 10.87
N LYS A 244 73.80 66.46 10.58
CA LYS A 244 75.26 66.36 10.61
C LYS A 244 75.92 67.27 9.57
N ASP A 245 75.38 67.31 8.36
CA ASP A 245 75.89 68.15 7.27
C ASP A 245 75.72 69.64 7.62
N ARG A 246 74.58 70.02 8.22
CA ARG A 246 74.34 71.38 8.74
C ARG A 246 75.38 71.75 9.80
N LEU A 247 75.63 70.87 10.77
CA LEU A 247 76.62 71.11 11.82
C LEU A 247 78.06 71.20 11.26
N ALA A 248 78.39 70.39 10.25
CA ALA A 248 79.67 70.44 9.55
C ALA A 248 79.83 71.78 8.80
N TYR A 249 78.81 72.19 8.04
CA TYR A 249 78.78 73.48 7.35
C TYR A 249 78.91 74.66 8.33
N GLU A 250 78.21 74.63 9.46
CA GLU A 250 78.35 75.65 10.51
C GLU A 250 79.75 75.67 11.15
N ALA A 251 80.45 74.54 11.20
CA ALA A 251 81.84 74.49 11.64
C ALA A 251 82.79 75.11 10.60
N GLU A 252 82.63 74.75 9.32
CA GLU A 252 83.41 75.31 8.21
C GLU A 252 83.21 76.82 8.09
N VAL A 253 81.97 77.31 8.17
CA VAL A 253 81.67 78.75 8.15
C VAL A 253 82.36 79.47 9.31
N ARG A 254 82.37 78.87 10.52
CA ARG A 254 83.08 79.45 11.67
C ARG A 254 84.60 79.46 11.47
N GLU A 255 85.18 78.44 10.85
CA GLU A 255 86.62 78.39 10.54
C GLU A 255 87.02 79.42 9.47
N ILE A 256 86.21 79.55 8.42
CA ILE A 256 86.39 80.59 7.40
C ILE A 256 86.26 81.97 8.05
N GLN A 257 85.27 82.19 8.92
CA GLN A 257 85.12 83.46 9.62
C GLN A 257 86.34 83.78 10.48
N ARG A 258 86.89 82.81 11.23
CA ARG A 258 88.14 82.98 11.99
C ARG A 258 89.32 83.34 11.09
N THR A 259 89.40 82.71 9.91
CA THR A 259 90.46 82.99 8.93
C THR A 259 90.32 84.39 8.33
N ILE A 260 89.08 84.82 8.04
CA ILE A 260 88.78 86.18 7.59
C ILE A 260 89.17 87.19 8.68
N ASP A 261 88.77 86.95 9.93
CA ASP A 261 89.10 87.85 11.06
C ASP A 261 90.62 87.93 11.27
N TYR A 262 91.33 86.79 11.21
CA TYR A 262 92.79 86.75 11.27
C TYR A 262 93.44 87.50 10.10
N ASN A 263 92.97 87.27 8.87
CA ASN A 263 93.46 87.97 7.69
C ASN A 263 93.16 89.47 7.76
N ALA A 264 92.01 89.88 8.30
CA ALA A 264 91.67 91.28 8.52
C ALA A 264 92.58 91.91 9.57
N GLN A 265 92.88 91.21 10.67
CA GLN A 265 93.86 91.65 11.66
C GLN A 265 95.27 91.73 11.07
N LEU A 266 95.69 90.76 10.26
CA LEU A 266 96.97 90.75 9.57
C LEU A 266 97.04 91.87 8.53
N GLN A 267 96.00 92.09 7.74
CA GLN A 267 95.91 93.21 6.80
C GLN A 267 95.96 94.53 7.53
N HIS A 268 95.26 94.67 8.66
CA HIS A 268 95.34 95.86 9.50
C HIS A 268 96.77 96.08 10.02
N PHE A 269 97.41 95.03 10.56
CA PHE A 269 98.81 95.08 10.98
C PHE A 269 99.76 95.44 9.83
N MET A 270 99.60 94.79 8.68
CA MET A 270 100.35 95.07 7.47
C MET A 270 100.09 96.47 6.95
N LEU A 271 98.89 97.02 7.07
CA LEU A 271 98.57 98.39 6.67
C LEU A 271 99.22 99.39 7.62
N VAL A 272 99.25 99.11 8.92
CA VAL A 272 100.00 99.91 9.90
C VAL A 272 101.50 99.87 9.60
N LYS A 273 102.08 98.67 9.37
CA LYS A 273 103.49 98.51 9.00
C LYS A 273 103.81 99.05 7.61
N LEU A 274 102.89 98.95 6.66
CA LEU A 274 103.02 99.52 5.33
C LEU A 274 102.92 101.02 5.42
N ASN A 275 102.10 101.62 6.29
CA ASN A 275 102.13 103.06 6.55
C ASN A 275 103.50 103.47 7.09
N GLU A 276 104.02 102.80 8.12
CA GLU A 276 105.39 103.05 8.63
C GLU A 276 106.45 102.89 7.51
N ARG A 277 106.26 101.91 6.62
CA ARG A 277 107.19 101.63 5.52
C ARG A 277 106.95 102.49 4.29
N LEU A 278 105.75 103.01 4.05
CA LEU A 278 105.38 103.99 3.02
C LEU A 278 105.88 105.34 3.44
N GLU A 279 105.91 105.66 4.74
CA GLU A 279 106.68 106.78 5.23
C GLU A 279 108.16 106.58 4.84
N TRP A 280 108.76 105.41 5.13
CA TRP A 280 110.15 105.11 4.72
C TRP A 280 110.37 104.93 3.20
N LYS A 281 109.34 104.56 2.44
CA LYS A 281 109.39 104.25 1.00
C LYS A 281 108.97 105.44 0.16
N GLN A 282 108.10 106.34 0.61
CA GLN A 282 108.01 107.69 0.06
C GLN A 282 109.37 108.38 0.23
N GLU A 283 110.03 108.18 1.38
CA GLU A 283 111.40 108.65 1.62
C GLU A 283 112.46 107.92 0.77
N ALA A 284 112.21 106.69 0.30
CA ALA A 284 113.13 105.92 -0.55
C ALA A 284 112.80 105.90 -2.06
N GLU A 285 111.56 106.16 -2.47
CA GLU A 285 111.10 106.34 -3.86
C GLU A 285 111.36 107.75 -4.34
N GLU A 286 111.41 108.74 -3.44
CA GLU A 286 112.13 110.00 -3.71
C GLU A 286 113.61 109.74 -4.05
N ARG A 287 114.24 108.71 -3.47
CA ARG A 287 115.63 108.32 -3.80
C ARG A 287 115.77 107.39 -5.01
N LYS A 288 114.75 106.60 -5.36
CA LYS A 288 114.81 105.60 -6.45
C LYS A 288 114.10 105.99 -7.75
N ARG A 289 113.40 107.12 -7.82
CA ARG A 289 113.04 107.79 -9.08
C ARG A 289 114.27 108.44 -9.75
N LYS A 290 115.41 107.73 -9.78
CA LYS A 290 116.65 108.17 -10.43
C LYS A 290 117.29 107.12 -11.35
N HIS A 291 117.04 105.81 -11.27
CA HIS A 291 117.65 104.86 -12.23
C HIS A 291 116.79 103.60 -12.44
N GLY A 292 116.38 103.34 -13.70
CA GLY A 292 115.78 102.08 -14.19
C GLY A 292 116.85 100.98 -14.35
N ALA A 293 116.66 99.86 -15.05
CA ALA A 293 115.56 99.04 -15.57
C ALA A 293 116.26 98.00 -16.46
N THR A 294 116.07 96.69 -16.30
CA THR A 294 116.46 95.69 -17.33
C THR A 294 115.95 94.28 -17.00
N GLY A 295 115.26 93.65 -17.95
CA GLY A 295 114.70 92.29 -17.84
C GLY A 295 114.32 91.72 -19.20
N GLU A 296 115.31 91.46 -20.07
CA GLU A 296 115.10 91.02 -21.46
C GLU A 296 115.31 89.51 -21.73
N ILE A 297 115.58 88.69 -20.71
CA ILE A 297 116.01 87.29 -20.97
C ILE A 297 114.83 86.29 -21.00
N ALA A 298 113.68 86.61 -20.39
CA ALA A 298 112.48 85.76 -20.40
C ALA A 298 111.72 85.78 -21.75
N GLN A 299 111.92 86.82 -22.57
CA GLN A 299 111.19 87.01 -23.82
C GLN A 299 111.62 86.03 -24.94
N ARG A 300 112.85 85.51 -24.87
CA ARG A 300 113.39 84.60 -25.91
C ARG A 300 112.79 83.19 -25.84
N GLN A 301 112.47 82.69 -24.66
CA GLN A 301 111.91 81.33 -24.49
C GLN A 301 110.42 81.26 -24.92
N GLN A 302 109.68 82.37 -24.79
CA GLN A 302 108.30 82.48 -25.28
C GLN A 302 108.23 82.38 -26.81
N ARG A 303 109.21 82.95 -27.53
CA ARG A 303 109.23 82.97 -29.01
C ARG A 303 109.33 81.58 -29.63
N GLN A 304 110.10 80.67 -29.04
CA GLN A 304 110.33 79.35 -29.62
C GLN A 304 109.08 78.46 -29.58
N LYS A 305 108.27 78.54 -28.51
CA LYS A 305 106.98 77.83 -28.45
C LYS A 305 105.93 78.41 -29.40
N LEU A 306 106.03 79.69 -29.75
CA LEU A 306 105.12 80.33 -30.71
C LEU A 306 105.36 79.80 -32.14
N GLU A 307 106.61 79.56 -32.54
CA GLU A 307 106.94 79.02 -33.87
C GLU A 307 106.39 77.59 -34.08
N GLU A 308 106.42 76.73 -33.06
CA GLU A 308 105.92 75.34 -33.17
C GLU A 308 104.38 75.28 -33.36
N TYR A 309 103.64 76.14 -32.67
CA TYR A 309 102.19 76.26 -32.86
C TYR A 309 101.84 76.86 -34.23
N GLU A 310 102.65 77.76 -34.77
CA GLU A 310 102.42 78.39 -36.07
C GLU A 310 102.53 77.38 -37.24
N VAL A 311 103.47 76.44 -37.16
CA VAL A 311 103.67 75.39 -38.18
C VAL A 311 102.53 74.37 -38.20
N SER A 312 102.10 73.91 -37.02
CA SER A 312 100.98 72.95 -36.90
C SER A 312 99.66 73.58 -37.35
N MET A 313 99.46 74.87 -37.08
CA MET A 313 98.29 75.63 -37.51
C MET A 313 98.25 75.87 -39.02
N SER A 314 99.42 76.16 -39.62
CA SER A 314 99.56 76.32 -41.07
C SER A 314 99.17 75.06 -41.84
N ARG A 315 99.46 73.87 -41.27
CA ARG A 315 99.08 72.59 -41.89
C ARG A 315 97.56 72.36 -41.89
N ILE A 316 96.86 72.81 -40.85
CA ILE A 316 95.40 72.69 -40.75
C ILE A 316 94.71 73.70 -41.68
N MET A 317 95.27 74.91 -41.84
CA MET A 317 94.77 75.93 -42.78
C MET A 317 94.77 75.46 -44.24
N THR A 318 95.82 74.76 -44.68
CA THR A 318 95.91 74.23 -46.05
C THR A 318 94.84 73.15 -46.34
N CYS A 319 94.46 72.36 -45.33
CA CYS A 319 93.46 71.30 -45.49
C CYS A 319 92.01 71.81 -45.46
N THR A 320 91.74 72.94 -44.81
CA THR A 320 90.37 73.50 -44.68
C THR A 320 90.06 74.67 -45.59
N GLY A 321 91.06 75.25 -46.26
CA GLY A 321 90.88 76.30 -47.28
C GLY A 321 90.39 77.66 -46.75
N LYS A 322 90.40 77.87 -45.42
CA LYS A 322 90.03 79.14 -44.77
C LYS A 322 91.29 79.87 -44.27
N LYS A 323 91.34 81.20 -44.45
CA LYS A 323 92.54 82.03 -44.22
C LYS A 323 92.69 82.57 -42.79
N ASP A 324 91.65 82.47 -41.96
CA ASP A 324 91.69 82.92 -40.56
C ASP A 324 91.44 81.74 -39.60
N VAL A 325 92.37 81.59 -38.66
CA VAL A 325 92.38 80.59 -37.58
C VAL A 325 91.13 80.69 -36.71
N SER A 326 90.70 81.91 -36.38
CA SER A 326 89.54 82.13 -35.51
C SER A 326 88.25 81.69 -36.19
N GLU A 327 88.13 81.94 -37.50
CA GLU A 327 86.97 81.58 -38.30
C GLU A 327 86.88 80.05 -38.52
N MET A 328 88.02 79.38 -38.70
CA MET A 328 88.09 77.92 -38.81
C MET A 328 87.63 77.23 -37.52
N VAL A 329 88.15 77.64 -36.36
CA VAL A 329 87.75 77.05 -35.06
C VAL A 329 86.26 77.28 -34.79
N LYS A 330 85.73 78.46 -35.10
CA LYS A 330 84.29 78.73 -34.99
C LYS A 330 83.46 77.81 -35.86
N VAL A 331 83.88 77.55 -37.10
CA VAL A 331 83.17 76.65 -38.01
C VAL A 331 83.25 75.21 -37.54
N TYR A 332 84.39 74.77 -37.01
CA TYR A 332 84.51 73.43 -36.41
C TYR A 332 83.64 73.28 -35.18
N LEU A 333 83.63 74.26 -34.28
CA LEU A 333 82.79 74.22 -33.08
C LEU A 333 81.30 74.19 -33.46
N VAL A 334 80.88 75.00 -34.42
CA VAL A 334 79.51 74.98 -34.93
C VAL A 334 79.17 73.65 -35.60
N ASN A 335 80.09 73.07 -36.37
CA ASN A 335 79.88 71.76 -37.00
C ASN A 335 79.89 70.62 -35.97
N GLU A 336 80.70 70.71 -34.91
CA GLU A 336 80.75 69.76 -33.81
C GLU A 336 79.45 69.82 -32.99
N ASP A 337 78.96 71.02 -32.68
CA ASP A 337 77.67 71.23 -32.03
C ASP A 337 76.51 70.72 -32.91
N GLN A 338 76.54 70.96 -34.22
CA GLN A 338 75.56 70.43 -35.17
C GLN A 338 75.61 68.90 -35.26
N ASN A 339 76.80 68.31 -35.26
CA ASN A 339 76.96 66.85 -35.25
C ASN A 339 76.51 66.25 -33.92
N PHE A 340 76.82 66.89 -32.79
CA PHE A 340 76.40 66.43 -31.47
C PHE A 340 74.89 66.52 -31.29
N THR A 341 74.26 67.61 -31.74
CA THR A 341 72.80 67.75 -31.75
C THR A 341 72.12 66.74 -32.68
N THR A 342 72.69 66.50 -33.87
CA THR A 342 72.18 65.49 -34.80
C THR A 342 72.33 64.08 -34.22
N PHE A 343 73.46 63.76 -33.59
CA PHE A 343 73.68 62.48 -32.93
C PHE A 343 72.68 62.26 -31.81
N ASN A 344 72.49 63.25 -30.93
CA ASN A 344 71.50 63.18 -29.85
C ASN A 344 70.08 63.01 -30.40
N TYR A 345 69.73 63.71 -31.47
CA TYR A 345 68.43 63.55 -32.11
C TYR A 345 68.25 62.15 -32.71
N VAL A 346 69.27 61.60 -33.38
CA VAL A 346 69.23 60.23 -33.90
C VAL A 346 69.11 59.20 -32.78
N THR A 347 69.83 59.39 -31.66
CA THR A 347 69.71 58.52 -30.49
C THR A 347 68.31 58.60 -29.88
N GLU A 348 67.75 59.80 -29.74
CA GLU A 348 66.40 60.00 -29.21
C GLU A 348 65.33 59.37 -30.13
N VAL A 349 65.44 59.56 -31.44
CA VAL A 349 64.52 58.94 -32.41
C VAL A 349 64.66 57.41 -32.38
N ASN A 350 65.87 56.86 -32.22
CA ASN A 350 66.05 55.42 -32.08
C ASN A 350 65.40 54.88 -30.80
N ASN A 351 65.54 55.57 -29.67
CA ASN A 351 64.85 55.22 -28.43
C ASN A 351 63.33 55.25 -28.62
N GLN A 352 62.81 56.29 -29.27
CA GLN A 352 61.38 56.39 -29.59
C GLN A 352 60.91 55.26 -30.52
N ILE A 353 61.74 54.83 -31.47
CA ILE A 353 61.44 53.67 -32.34
C ILE A 353 61.40 52.38 -31.52
N GLU A 354 62.31 52.19 -30.56
CA GLU A 354 62.32 51.01 -29.69
C GLU A 354 61.10 50.98 -28.77
N ASP A 355 60.74 52.12 -28.18
CA ASP A 355 59.55 52.27 -27.35
C ASP A 355 58.27 51.98 -28.15
N LEU A 356 58.15 52.54 -29.35
CA LEU A 356 57.01 52.28 -30.25
C LEU A 356 56.95 50.81 -30.67
N LYS A 357 58.09 50.15 -30.93
CA LYS A 357 58.11 48.72 -31.23
C LYS A 357 57.67 47.88 -30.03
N ALA A 358 58.12 48.22 -28.82
CA ALA A 358 57.73 47.54 -27.60
C ALA A 358 56.21 47.71 -27.33
N GLU A 359 55.67 48.90 -27.58
CA GLU A 359 54.23 49.15 -27.49
C GLU A 359 53.44 48.37 -28.55
N LEU A 360 53.93 48.33 -29.79
CA LEU A 360 53.30 47.57 -30.87
C LEU A 360 53.26 46.06 -30.55
N GLU A 361 54.34 45.50 -30.03
CA GLU A 361 54.39 44.10 -29.59
C GLU A 361 53.55 43.83 -28.34
N ARG A 362 53.34 44.82 -27.47
CA ARG A 362 52.37 44.73 -26.37
C ARG A 362 50.94 44.66 -26.92
N ILE A 363 50.58 45.58 -27.82
CA ILE A 363 49.23 45.63 -28.43
C ILE A 363 48.94 44.35 -29.23
N ARG A 364 49.93 43.81 -29.95
CA ARG A 364 49.79 42.52 -30.65
C ARG A 364 49.50 41.38 -29.68
N ARG A 365 50.26 41.24 -28.60
CA ARG A 365 50.01 40.22 -27.57
C ARG A 365 48.62 40.36 -26.94
N ASP A 366 48.20 41.59 -26.62
CA ASP A 366 46.89 41.86 -26.06
C ASP A 366 45.77 41.51 -27.07
N THR A 367 46.00 41.75 -28.37
CA THR A 367 45.07 41.39 -29.45
C THR A 367 44.95 39.86 -29.59
N ASP A 368 46.07 39.15 -29.57
CA ASP A 368 46.10 37.69 -29.66
C ASP A 368 45.42 37.04 -28.43
N GLU A 369 45.64 37.57 -27.23
CA GLU A 369 44.97 37.11 -26.01
C GLU A 369 43.46 37.38 -26.07
N CYS A 370 43.04 38.57 -26.53
CA CYS A 370 41.63 38.89 -26.74
C CYS A 370 40.99 37.96 -27.77
N GLN A 371 41.70 37.64 -28.85
CA GLN A 371 41.21 36.73 -29.88
C GLN A 371 41.07 35.29 -29.35
N SER A 372 42.08 34.79 -28.64
CA SER A 372 42.02 33.46 -28.00
C SER A 372 40.88 33.36 -26.98
N ASN A 373 40.70 34.38 -26.14
CA ASN A 373 39.59 34.45 -25.18
C ASN A 373 38.23 34.50 -25.89
N ARG A 374 38.12 35.25 -27.00
CA ARG A 374 36.89 35.30 -27.82
C ARG A 374 36.58 33.95 -28.45
N GLU A 375 37.57 33.24 -28.97
CA GLU A 375 37.40 31.91 -29.56
C GLU A 375 37.00 30.87 -28.49
N GLU A 376 37.59 30.92 -27.30
CA GLU A 376 37.21 30.06 -26.17
C GLU A 376 35.77 30.34 -25.71
N GLN A 377 35.40 31.61 -25.52
CA GLN A 377 34.02 31.99 -25.20
C GLN A 377 33.03 31.55 -26.28
N GLN A 378 33.41 31.66 -27.55
CA GLN A 378 32.58 31.21 -28.66
C GLN A 378 32.42 29.69 -28.66
N ARG A 379 33.49 28.92 -28.38
CA ARG A 379 33.41 27.46 -28.22
C ARG A 379 32.51 27.07 -27.05
N GLN A 380 32.61 27.75 -25.92
CA GLN A 380 31.73 27.53 -24.76
C GLN A 380 30.27 27.84 -25.09
N LYS A 381 30.00 28.96 -25.78
CA LYS A 381 28.65 29.31 -26.25
C LYS A 381 28.07 28.23 -27.18
N HIS A 382 28.86 27.73 -28.14
CA HIS A 382 28.41 26.66 -29.03
C HIS A 382 28.14 25.36 -28.27
N GLN A 383 28.98 24.99 -27.30
CA GLN A 383 28.73 23.80 -26.46
C GLN A 383 27.44 23.94 -25.65
N ILE A 384 27.18 25.11 -25.09
CA ILE A 384 25.95 25.39 -24.34
C ILE A 384 24.73 25.34 -25.28
N MET A 385 24.81 26.01 -26.45
CA MET A 385 23.75 25.99 -27.45
C MET A 385 23.45 24.57 -27.93
N HIS A 386 24.47 23.78 -28.22
CA HIS A 386 24.31 22.39 -28.64
C HIS A 386 23.68 21.52 -27.55
N LYS A 387 24.04 21.71 -26.27
CA LYS A 387 23.38 21.02 -25.15
C LYS A 387 21.90 21.37 -25.08
N TYR A 388 21.55 22.66 -25.22
CA TYR A 388 20.15 23.08 -25.22
C TYR A 388 19.40 22.58 -26.44
N GLU A 389 20.02 22.51 -27.61
CA GLU A 389 19.41 21.96 -28.82
C GLU A 389 19.10 20.46 -28.67
N VAL A 390 20.04 19.69 -28.12
CA VAL A 390 19.81 18.27 -27.82
C VAL A 390 18.68 18.09 -26.80
N GLN A 391 18.67 18.90 -25.73
CA GLN A 391 17.62 18.84 -24.73
C GLN A 391 16.26 19.24 -25.31
N MET A 392 16.20 20.32 -26.10
CA MET A 392 14.98 20.75 -26.77
C MET A 392 14.43 19.68 -27.71
N ASN A 393 15.29 19.01 -28.47
CA ASN A 393 14.88 17.92 -29.36
C ASN A 393 14.36 16.72 -28.56
N ALA A 394 15.02 16.34 -27.47
CA ALA A 394 14.56 15.25 -26.59
C ALA A 394 13.20 15.58 -25.93
N ASP A 395 13.02 16.81 -25.45
CA ASP A 395 11.77 17.28 -24.86
C ASP A 395 10.65 17.33 -25.91
N LYS A 396 10.98 17.73 -27.15
CA LYS A 396 10.04 17.72 -28.27
C LYS A 396 9.60 16.30 -28.64
N GLU A 397 10.54 15.35 -28.74
CA GLU A 397 10.22 13.93 -28.98
C GLU A 397 9.34 13.36 -27.86
N ALA A 398 9.62 13.70 -26.59
CA ALA A 398 8.81 13.29 -25.46
C ALA A 398 7.39 13.90 -25.51
N SER A 399 7.27 15.17 -25.93
CA SER A 399 6.00 15.86 -26.14
C SER A 399 5.19 15.20 -27.26
N ASP A 400 5.80 14.98 -28.42
CA ASP A 400 5.17 14.33 -29.58
C ASP A 400 4.66 12.92 -29.22
N ALA A 401 5.45 12.16 -28.44
CA ALA A 401 5.05 10.85 -27.93
C ALA A 401 3.90 10.92 -26.91
N ALA A 402 3.83 11.97 -26.09
CA ALA A 402 2.72 12.20 -25.16
C ALA A 402 1.44 12.63 -25.89
N GLU A 403 1.55 13.47 -26.91
CA GLU A 403 0.44 13.87 -27.78
C GLU A 403 -0.13 12.66 -28.53
N LEU A 404 0.73 11.81 -29.11
CA LEU A 404 0.29 10.59 -29.79
C LEU A 404 -0.46 9.65 -28.84
N ARG A 405 0.05 9.45 -27.62
CA ARG A 405 -0.63 8.66 -26.58
C ARG A 405 -1.98 9.26 -26.20
N THR A 406 -2.04 10.58 -26.04
CA THR A 406 -3.29 11.28 -25.70
C THR A 406 -4.31 11.16 -26.83
N ALA A 407 -3.89 11.27 -28.09
CA ALA A 407 -4.75 11.06 -29.25
C ALA A 407 -5.27 9.61 -29.33
N GLN A 408 -4.43 8.62 -29.03
CA GLN A 408 -4.85 7.22 -28.95
C GLN A 408 -5.88 7.00 -27.84
N ILE A 409 -5.65 7.54 -26.64
CA ILE A 409 -6.59 7.44 -25.51
C ILE A 409 -7.92 8.11 -25.86
N ARG A 410 -7.90 9.31 -26.45
CA ARG A 410 -9.12 10.00 -26.92
C ARG A 410 -9.91 9.16 -27.92
N LYS A 411 -9.23 8.52 -28.88
CA LYS A 411 -9.87 7.63 -29.85
C LYS A 411 -10.55 6.43 -29.17
N ILE A 412 -9.88 5.79 -28.21
CA ILE A 412 -10.47 4.69 -27.42
C ILE A 412 -11.68 5.20 -26.64
N LEU A 413 -11.56 6.37 -26.02
CA LEU A 413 -12.61 6.97 -25.21
C LEU A 413 -13.86 7.31 -26.04
N ASP A 414 -13.68 7.84 -27.24
CA ASP A 414 -14.78 8.11 -28.17
C ASP A 414 -15.44 6.82 -28.67
N GLN A 415 -14.66 5.75 -28.88
CA GLN A 415 -15.21 4.43 -29.17
C GLN A 415 -16.06 3.91 -28.01
N VAL A 416 -15.58 4.03 -26.76
CA VAL A 416 -16.35 3.64 -25.57
C VAL A 416 -17.64 4.47 -25.44
N LYS A 417 -17.58 5.80 -25.61
CA LYS A 417 -18.78 6.67 -25.62
C LYS A 417 -19.82 6.18 -26.63
N SER A 418 -19.38 5.84 -27.85
CA SER A 418 -20.28 5.36 -28.91
C SER A 418 -20.89 3.98 -28.57
N GLN A 419 -20.12 3.06 -28.00
CA GLN A 419 -20.57 1.73 -27.60
C GLN A 419 -21.57 1.81 -26.44
N VAL A 420 -21.29 2.63 -25.43
CA VAL A 420 -22.18 2.88 -24.29
C VAL A 420 -23.50 3.48 -24.77
N LYS A 421 -23.45 4.49 -25.67
CA LYS A 421 -24.64 5.07 -26.30
C LYS A 421 -25.48 4.00 -27.01
N HIS A 422 -24.84 3.15 -27.81
CA HIS A 422 -25.52 2.08 -28.54
C HIS A 422 -26.13 1.02 -27.59
N LEU A 423 -25.42 0.65 -26.52
CA LEU A 423 -25.93 -0.31 -25.52
C LEU A 423 -27.13 0.25 -24.77
N ALA A 424 -27.07 1.52 -24.36
CA ALA A 424 -28.15 2.21 -23.65
C ALA A 424 -29.42 2.29 -24.49
N GLN A 425 -29.28 2.60 -25.78
CA GLN A 425 -30.38 2.59 -26.75
C GLN A 425 -30.96 1.18 -26.95
N LYS A 426 -30.10 0.16 -27.12
CA LYS A 426 -30.53 -1.23 -27.35
C LYS A 426 -31.27 -1.84 -26.16
N LEU A 427 -30.87 -1.50 -24.94
CA LEU A 427 -31.48 -2.00 -23.70
C LEU A 427 -32.72 -1.20 -23.26
N GLY A 428 -33.05 -0.11 -23.97
CA GLY A 428 -34.20 0.75 -23.67
C GLY A 428 -34.10 1.41 -22.30
N CYS A 429 -32.90 1.85 -21.92
CA CYS A 429 -32.68 2.54 -20.64
C CYS A 429 -33.46 3.86 -20.62
N ASP A 430 -34.09 4.21 -19.50
CA ASP A 430 -34.79 5.48 -19.35
C ASP A 430 -33.77 6.61 -19.15
N THR A 431 -33.32 7.18 -20.27
CA THR A 431 -32.33 8.27 -20.30
C THR A 431 -32.95 9.63 -19.99
N SER A 432 -34.28 9.71 -19.80
CA SER A 432 -35.01 10.97 -19.59
C SER A 432 -34.49 11.74 -18.38
N LYS A 433 -34.17 11.05 -17.28
CA LYS A 433 -33.58 11.66 -16.07
C LYS A 433 -32.17 12.21 -16.30
N ILE A 434 -31.37 11.55 -17.12
CA ILE A 434 -30.02 12.02 -17.47
C ILE A 434 -30.12 13.26 -18.37
N VAL A 435 -31.05 13.23 -19.34
CA VAL A 435 -31.32 14.35 -20.25
C VAL A 435 -31.84 15.58 -19.50
N GLU A 436 -32.74 15.40 -18.54
CA GLU A 436 -33.31 16.49 -17.73
C GLU A 436 -32.28 17.14 -16.81
N MET A 437 -31.38 16.35 -16.19
CA MET A 437 -30.32 16.87 -15.32
C MET A 437 -29.20 17.59 -16.08
N MET A 438 -28.96 17.22 -17.34
CA MET A 438 -27.83 17.72 -18.14
C MET A 438 -28.24 18.70 -19.25
N GLY A 439 -29.54 18.92 -19.49
CA GLY A 439 -30.04 19.78 -20.56
C GLY A 439 -29.78 19.22 -21.97
N GLY A 440 -29.59 20.11 -22.95
CA GLY A 440 -29.40 19.75 -24.37
C GLY A 440 -28.23 18.80 -24.66
N ASP A 441 -27.20 18.80 -23.80
CA ASP A 441 -26.01 17.93 -23.88
C ASP A 441 -26.27 16.52 -23.31
N GLY A 442 -27.46 16.28 -22.74
CA GLY A 442 -27.85 14.98 -22.23
C GLY A 442 -28.31 14.00 -23.32
N SER A 443 -28.38 14.39 -24.58
CA SER A 443 -28.68 13.47 -25.70
C SER A 443 -27.44 12.77 -26.26
N GLU A 444 -26.24 13.28 -25.94
CA GLU A 444 -24.96 12.70 -26.38
C GLU A 444 -24.15 12.23 -25.19
N VAL A 445 -23.44 11.11 -25.35
CA VAL A 445 -22.55 10.58 -24.31
C VAL A 445 -21.25 11.37 -24.35
N THR A 446 -21.08 12.30 -23.42
CA THR A 446 -19.86 13.09 -23.17
C THR A 446 -19.05 12.48 -22.03
N GLU A 447 -17.78 12.88 -21.88
CA GLU A 447 -16.92 12.38 -20.79
C GLU A 447 -17.50 12.60 -19.39
N ARG A 448 -18.22 13.71 -19.20
CA ARG A 448 -18.82 14.08 -17.92
C ARG A 448 -20.04 13.22 -17.57
N ASN A 449 -20.77 12.73 -18.58
CA ASN A 449 -21.97 11.92 -18.36
C ASN A 449 -21.76 10.42 -18.60
N LEU A 450 -20.60 10.01 -19.12
CA LEU A 450 -20.29 8.61 -19.42
C LEU A 450 -20.53 7.70 -18.20
N MET A 451 -20.11 8.13 -17.02
CA MET A 451 -20.34 7.39 -15.77
C MET A 451 -21.83 7.28 -15.43
N LEU A 452 -22.60 8.36 -15.61
CA LEU A 452 -24.05 8.35 -15.35
C LEU A 452 -24.78 7.38 -16.30
N TYR A 453 -24.38 7.35 -17.58
CA TYR A 453 -24.91 6.38 -18.55
C TYR A 453 -24.56 4.95 -18.19
N ILE A 454 -23.34 4.68 -17.72
CA ILE A 454 -22.92 3.34 -17.26
C ILE A 454 -23.73 2.92 -16.03
N SER A 455 -23.94 3.79 -15.04
CA SER A 455 -24.75 3.45 -13.86
C SER A 455 -26.20 3.13 -14.19
N VAL A 456 -26.82 3.85 -15.13
CA VAL A 456 -28.20 3.53 -15.57
C VAL A 456 -28.23 2.25 -16.39
N LEU A 457 -27.19 1.98 -17.18
CA LEU A 457 -27.01 0.70 -17.88
C LEU A 457 -26.87 -0.46 -16.90
N GLU A 458 -26.07 -0.31 -15.85
CA GLU A 458 -25.88 -1.31 -14.79
C GLU A 458 -27.23 -1.62 -14.13
N GLN A 459 -27.97 -0.60 -13.70
CA GLN A 459 -29.30 -0.77 -13.11
C GLN A 459 -30.23 -1.54 -14.06
N ARG A 460 -30.22 -1.21 -15.35
CA ARG A 460 -31.08 -1.88 -16.34
C ARG A 460 -30.66 -3.34 -16.57
N VAL A 461 -29.36 -3.63 -16.56
CA VAL A 461 -28.85 -5.00 -16.66
C VAL A 461 -29.23 -5.81 -15.42
N ASP A 462 -29.14 -5.23 -14.23
CA ASP A 462 -29.54 -5.88 -12.97
C ASP A 462 -31.05 -6.18 -12.93
N GLU A 463 -31.89 -5.28 -13.45
CA GLU A 463 -33.32 -5.54 -13.63
C GLU A 463 -33.57 -6.74 -14.57
N LEU A 464 -32.88 -6.78 -15.72
CA LEU A 464 -33.02 -7.88 -16.68
C LEU A 464 -32.51 -9.21 -16.12
N LEU A 465 -31.42 -9.18 -15.36
CA LEU A 465 -30.90 -10.35 -14.63
C LEU A 465 -31.88 -10.81 -13.56
N SER A 466 -32.49 -9.89 -12.81
CA SER A 466 -33.52 -10.19 -11.82
C SER A 466 -34.75 -10.85 -12.45
N VAL A 467 -35.22 -10.34 -13.60
CA VAL A 467 -36.30 -10.97 -14.39
C VAL A 467 -35.91 -12.35 -14.88
N LYS A 468 -34.66 -12.54 -15.33
CA LYS A 468 -34.15 -13.85 -15.75
C LYS A 468 -34.09 -14.83 -14.58
N CYS A 469 -33.56 -14.44 -13.42
CA CYS A 469 -33.53 -15.25 -12.21
C CYS A 469 -34.95 -15.62 -11.75
N TYR A 470 -35.88 -14.67 -11.78
CA TYR A 470 -37.29 -14.92 -11.48
C TYR A 470 -37.90 -15.92 -12.46
N ASN A 471 -37.67 -15.77 -13.77
CA ASN A 471 -38.16 -16.71 -14.77
C ASN A 471 -37.53 -18.11 -14.63
N SER A 472 -36.24 -18.20 -14.32
CA SER A 472 -35.56 -19.47 -14.00
C SER A 472 -36.16 -20.16 -12.78
N SER A 473 -36.52 -19.39 -11.73
CA SER A 473 -37.22 -19.94 -10.57
C SER A 473 -38.66 -20.39 -10.86
N LYS A 474 -39.32 -19.76 -11.85
CA LYS A 474 -40.70 -20.08 -12.26
C LYS A 474 -40.78 -21.27 -13.23
N SER A 475 -39.70 -21.54 -13.96
CA SER A 475 -39.56 -22.76 -14.78
C SER A 475 -39.21 -24.00 -13.97
N ASP A 476 -38.72 -23.86 -12.74
CA ASP A 476 -38.34 -24.97 -11.85
C ASP A 476 -39.54 -25.65 -11.15
N ASP A 477 -40.75 -25.05 -11.23
CA ASP A 477 -42.00 -25.64 -10.73
C ASP A 477 -42.65 -26.64 -11.71
N ARG A 478 -42.01 -26.93 -12.86
CA ARG A 478 -42.46 -27.96 -13.81
C ARG A 478 -41.31 -28.92 -14.18
N GLN A 479 -41.18 -29.94 -13.34
CA GLN A 479 -40.45 -31.21 -13.51
C GLN A 479 -38.92 -31.25 -13.30
N ASP A 480 -38.56 -32.13 -12.35
CA ASP A 480 -37.35 -32.93 -12.16
C ASP A 480 -35.93 -32.31 -12.15
N LYS A 481 -35.24 -32.57 -11.03
CA LYS A 481 -33.77 -32.40 -10.85
C LYS A 481 -32.99 -33.12 -11.97
N PRO A 482 -31.84 -32.58 -12.41
CA PRO A 482 -30.60 -32.90 -11.69
C PRO A 482 -29.63 -31.73 -11.49
N LYS A 483 -28.88 -31.88 -10.39
CA LYS A 483 -27.59 -31.28 -10.01
C LYS A 483 -26.78 -30.68 -11.17
N HIS A 484 -26.53 -29.37 -11.10
CA HIS A 484 -25.16 -28.86 -11.17
C HIS A 484 -25.07 -27.50 -10.49
N GLU A 485 -24.03 -27.39 -9.67
CA GLU A 485 -23.59 -26.21 -8.95
C GLU A 485 -23.46 -25.01 -9.88
N SER A 486 -23.97 -23.86 -9.45
CA SER A 486 -23.49 -22.54 -9.86
C SER A 486 -23.92 -21.56 -8.78
N SER A 487 -23.21 -21.63 -7.64
CA SER A 487 -23.07 -20.49 -6.74
C SER A 487 -22.74 -19.29 -7.62
N LEU A 488 -23.65 -18.31 -7.68
CA LEU A 488 -23.36 -16.97 -8.17
C LEU A 488 -22.49 -16.29 -7.11
N THR A 489 -21.24 -16.72 -7.03
CA THR A 489 -20.14 -15.92 -6.49
C THR A 489 -20.00 -14.76 -7.46
N LEU A 490 -20.67 -13.67 -7.11
CA LEU A 490 -20.45 -12.35 -7.65
C LEU A 490 -18.94 -12.11 -7.71
N LEU A 491 -18.46 -11.69 -8.89
CA LEU A 491 -17.06 -11.41 -9.17
C LEU A 491 -16.39 -10.71 -7.98
N GLU A 492 -15.34 -11.33 -7.44
CA GLU A 492 -14.29 -10.58 -6.75
C GLU A 492 -13.71 -9.61 -7.77
N VAL A 493 -14.17 -8.36 -7.72
CA VAL A 493 -13.45 -7.24 -8.32
C VAL A 493 -12.24 -7.00 -7.42
N PRO A 494 -11.00 -7.07 -7.93
CA PRO A 494 -9.85 -6.64 -7.15
C PRO A 494 -10.01 -5.15 -6.89
N TYR A 495 -10.28 -4.80 -5.64
CA TYR A 495 -10.19 -3.43 -5.14
C TYR A 495 -8.72 -3.02 -5.20
N VAL A 496 -8.36 -2.31 -6.28
CA VAL A 496 -7.10 -1.58 -6.35
C VAL A 496 -7.39 -0.18 -5.86
N GLU A 497 -7.14 0.05 -4.58
CA GLU A 497 -7.05 1.36 -3.98
C GLU A 497 -5.81 2.06 -4.58
N LYS A 498 -5.99 2.76 -5.70
CA LYS A 498 -5.08 3.82 -6.11
C LYS A 498 -5.72 5.12 -5.68
N GLU A 499 -5.23 5.67 -4.57
CA GLU A 499 -5.38 7.09 -4.27
C GLU A 499 -4.83 7.89 -5.45
N ILE A 500 -5.74 8.40 -6.28
CA ILE A 500 -5.42 9.49 -7.20
C ILE A 500 -5.56 10.75 -6.37
N THR A 501 -4.46 11.21 -5.80
CA THR A 501 -4.34 12.58 -5.26
C THR A 501 -4.31 13.54 -6.45
N ALA A 502 -5.48 13.81 -7.01
CA ALA A 502 -5.69 14.91 -7.93
C ALA A 502 -5.67 16.21 -7.12
N SER A 503 -4.48 16.80 -6.99
CA SER A 503 -4.37 18.21 -6.64
C SER A 503 -4.85 19.01 -7.85
N LEU A 504 -6.05 19.57 -7.73
CA LEU A 504 -6.55 20.58 -8.66
C LEU A 504 -5.60 21.79 -8.61
N PRO A 505 -5.11 22.30 -9.75
CA PRO A 505 -4.46 23.60 -9.81
C PRO A 505 -5.49 24.66 -9.39
N SER A 506 -5.26 25.29 -8.25
CA SER A 506 -5.96 26.51 -7.87
C SER A 506 -5.56 27.60 -8.85
N LEU A 507 -6.48 27.96 -9.75
CA LEU A 507 -6.47 29.25 -10.45
C LEU A 507 -6.48 30.33 -9.37
N SER A 508 -5.30 30.83 -9.07
CA SER A 508 -5.09 32.04 -8.30
C SER A 508 -4.30 32.92 -9.25
N ASP A 509 -4.95 34.00 -9.63
CA ASP A 509 -4.51 34.96 -10.63
C ASP A 509 -3.06 35.36 -10.44
N GLU A 510 -2.41 35.58 -11.57
CA GLU A 510 -1.16 36.31 -11.64
C GLU A 510 -1.37 37.69 -10.99
N ASP A 511 -0.63 37.95 -9.92
CA ASP A 511 -0.25 39.31 -9.56
C ASP A 511 1.27 39.34 -9.36
N ASP A 512 1.90 39.73 -10.45
CA ASP A 512 3.25 40.22 -10.55
C ASP A 512 3.28 41.63 -9.92
N GLU A 513 3.50 41.73 -8.61
CA GLU A 513 3.80 43.02 -7.97
C GLU A 513 5.02 42.93 -7.04
N ASN A 514 6.19 43.04 -7.67
CA ASN A 514 7.28 43.82 -7.07
C ASN A 514 6.98 45.32 -7.30
N GLY A 515 6.03 45.85 -6.54
CA GLY A 515 5.65 47.26 -6.50
C GLY A 515 5.55 47.73 -5.04
N GLU A 516 6.26 48.80 -4.71
CA GLU A 516 6.20 49.43 -3.39
C GLU A 516 4.76 49.82 -3.03
N SER A 517 4.17 49.14 -2.04
CA SER A 517 2.95 49.61 -1.38
C SER A 517 3.30 50.51 -0.19
N VAL A 518 3.43 51.80 -0.49
CA VAL A 518 3.12 52.87 0.45
C VAL A 518 1.61 52.88 0.61
N HIS A 519 1.06 52.32 1.69
CA HIS A 519 -0.03 52.95 2.45
C HIS A 519 -0.30 52.24 3.79
N SER A 520 -0.14 53.05 4.84
CA SER A 520 -0.43 52.82 6.26
C SER A 520 -1.67 51.98 6.58
N SER A 521 -1.47 50.92 7.35
CA SER A 521 -2.39 50.59 8.44
C SER A 521 -1.84 51.18 9.73
N ILE A 522 -2.58 52.14 10.28
CA ILE A 522 -2.25 52.94 11.46
C ILE A 522 -2.22 52.02 12.68
N ARG A 523 -1.03 51.50 13.01
CA ARG A 523 -0.69 51.05 14.36
C ARG A 523 0.48 51.90 14.84
N PRO A 524 0.37 52.60 15.98
CA PRO A 524 1.51 53.34 16.52
C PRO A 524 2.64 52.36 16.82
N PHE A 525 3.78 52.58 16.18
CA PHE A 525 4.97 51.76 16.33
C PHE A 525 5.46 51.78 17.78
N THR A 526 5.90 50.63 18.27
CA THR A 526 6.51 50.53 19.58
C THR A 526 7.89 51.19 19.58
N GLN A 527 8.33 51.74 20.72
CA GLN A 527 9.62 52.44 20.84
C GLN A 527 10.82 51.58 20.37
N ALA A 528 10.74 50.27 20.56
CA ALA A 528 11.75 49.31 20.10
C ALA A 528 11.80 49.19 18.57
N GLU A 529 10.65 49.24 17.88
CA GLU A 529 10.58 49.19 16.42
C GLU A 529 11.12 50.48 15.79
N ILE A 530 10.86 51.64 16.42
CA ILE A 530 11.41 52.93 15.99
C ILE A 530 12.93 52.93 16.10
N LEU A 531 13.48 52.48 17.24
CA LEU A 531 14.93 52.39 17.43
C LEU A 531 15.55 51.42 16.40
N HIS A 532 14.93 50.28 16.15
CA HIS A 532 15.45 49.33 15.15
C HIS A 532 15.45 49.89 13.73
N ARG A 533 14.42 50.66 13.36
CA ARG A 533 14.30 51.26 12.02
C ARG A 533 15.31 52.39 11.84
N VAL A 534 15.45 53.28 12.81
CA VAL A 534 16.46 54.35 12.81
C VAL A 534 17.88 53.77 12.76
N THR A 535 18.15 52.71 13.52
CA THR A 535 19.47 52.05 13.51
C THR A 535 19.77 51.42 12.14
N ARG A 536 18.76 50.81 11.50
CA ARG A 536 18.89 50.22 10.15
C ARG A 536 19.12 51.28 9.08
N ASP A 537 18.41 52.41 9.17
CA ASP A 537 18.53 53.50 8.20
C ASP A 537 19.88 54.22 8.34
N LEU A 538 20.38 54.41 9.57
CA LEU A 538 21.74 54.90 9.83
C LEU A 538 22.82 53.94 9.30
N GLN A 539 22.62 52.62 9.45
CA GLN A 539 23.53 51.61 8.90
C GLN A 539 23.53 51.62 7.36
N ARG A 540 22.37 51.81 6.72
CA ARG A 540 22.28 51.95 5.25
C ARG A 540 22.94 53.24 4.76
N TYR A 541 22.76 54.35 5.48
CA TYR A 541 23.39 55.62 5.17
C TYR A 541 24.93 55.58 5.34
N ALA A 542 25.41 54.87 6.35
CA ALA A 542 26.85 54.61 6.53
C ALA A 542 27.42 53.70 5.43
N ALA A 543 26.64 52.74 4.94
CA ALA A 543 27.04 51.83 3.86
C ALA A 543 27.07 52.51 2.48
N SER A 544 26.15 53.43 2.19
CA SER A 544 26.14 54.18 0.92
C SER A 544 27.27 55.20 0.83
N THR A 545 27.52 55.94 1.91
CA THR A 545 28.61 56.94 1.97
C THR A 545 30.02 56.32 1.96
N GLY A 546 30.16 55.07 2.41
CA GLY A 546 31.41 54.31 2.29
C GLY A 546 31.71 53.80 0.88
N ALA A 547 30.68 53.57 0.05
CA ALA A 547 30.84 53.01 -1.30
C ALA A 547 31.22 54.07 -2.36
N GLU A 548 30.83 55.34 -2.18
CA GLU A 548 31.16 56.41 -3.12
C GLU A 548 32.63 56.87 -3.04
N ARG A 549 33.26 56.80 -1.86
CA ARG A 549 34.68 57.16 -1.71
C ARG A 549 35.66 56.14 -2.32
N HIS A 550 35.22 54.90 -2.56
CA HIS A 550 36.10 53.84 -3.06
C HIS A 550 36.15 53.73 -4.60
N LYS A 551 35.23 54.37 -5.33
CA LYS A 551 35.20 54.33 -6.81
C LYS A 551 36.13 55.32 -7.51
N GLN A 552 36.67 56.33 -6.82
CA GLN A 552 37.55 57.34 -7.44
C GLN A 552 39.05 56.99 -7.47
N HIS A 553 39.50 55.93 -6.79
CA HIS A 553 40.93 55.61 -6.65
C HIS A 553 41.41 54.29 -7.28
N ALA A 554 40.56 53.52 -7.97
CA ALA A 554 40.91 52.16 -8.41
C ALA A 554 41.18 51.96 -9.92
N SER A 555 41.34 53.03 -10.71
CA SER A 555 41.81 52.94 -12.10
C SER A 555 43.28 53.32 -12.23
N SER A 556 44.18 52.55 -11.63
CA SER A 556 45.58 52.49 -12.06
C SER A 556 46.30 51.31 -11.41
N ARG A 557 47.00 50.51 -12.23
CA ARG A 557 47.93 49.40 -11.91
C ARG A 557 47.28 48.03 -11.65
N HIS A 558 47.45 47.09 -12.58
CA HIS A 558 48.67 46.26 -12.66
C HIS A 558 48.57 45.19 -13.78
N THR A 559 49.61 45.10 -14.62
CA THR A 559 50.00 43.89 -15.37
C THR A 559 51.29 43.35 -14.75
N GLY A 560 51.45 42.03 -14.69
CA GLY A 560 52.68 41.38 -14.24
C GLY A 560 52.48 39.89 -13.90
N ASN A 561 53.15 39.04 -14.67
CA ASN A 561 52.81 37.64 -14.97
C ASN A 561 53.72 36.60 -14.25
N SER A 562 53.34 35.32 -14.41
CA SER A 562 54.15 34.07 -14.43
C SER A 562 54.52 33.37 -13.13
N HIS A 563 54.72 32.03 -13.05
CA HIS A 563 54.39 30.78 -13.78
C HIS A 563 55.46 29.76 -13.31
N LYS A 564 55.11 28.48 -13.07
CA LYS A 564 55.99 27.27 -13.12
C LYS A 564 55.06 26.05 -12.92
N GLY A 565 55.00 25.01 -13.74
CA GLY A 565 55.96 24.41 -14.67
C GLY A 565 56.29 23.00 -14.17
N LYS A 566 55.64 21.95 -14.71
CA LYS A 566 55.95 20.53 -14.46
C LYS A 566 56.45 19.91 -15.77
N ASN A 567 57.60 19.24 -15.73
CA ASN A 567 57.90 18.18 -16.71
C ASN A 567 58.82 17.10 -16.14
N ASN A 568 58.61 15.92 -16.70
CA ASN A 568 59.11 14.59 -16.37
C ASN A 568 60.53 14.36 -16.93
N GLN A 569 61.38 13.58 -16.26
CA GLN A 569 62.44 12.77 -16.92
C GLN A 569 63.04 11.72 -15.96
N HIS A 570 62.89 10.45 -16.33
CA HIS A 570 63.78 9.34 -15.99
C HIS A 570 64.81 9.19 -17.12
N THR A 571 66.09 8.92 -16.82
CA THR A 571 66.88 7.74 -17.26
C THR A 571 68.40 7.94 -17.04
N LYS A 572 68.94 7.07 -16.18
CA LYS A 572 70.27 6.42 -16.09
C LYS A 572 71.50 6.88 -16.93
N MET A 573 72.63 6.85 -16.20
CA MET A 573 73.90 6.11 -16.41
C MET A 573 75.16 6.82 -16.97
N ALA A 574 76.26 6.52 -16.26
CA ALA A 574 77.68 6.40 -16.64
C ALA A 574 78.47 7.71 -16.88
N ILE A 575 79.47 8.08 -16.07
CA ILE A 575 80.80 7.47 -15.76
C ILE A 575 81.88 7.88 -16.80
N ILE A 576 82.91 8.54 -16.23
CA ILE A 576 84.33 8.67 -16.61
C ILE A 576 84.73 9.65 -17.72
N ALA A 577 85.81 10.35 -17.37
CA ALA A 577 86.58 11.36 -18.06
C ALA A 577 87.39 10.83 -19.25
N GLU A 578 87.50 11.65 -20.28
CA GLU A 578 88.75 12.26 -20.76
C GLU A 578 88.42 13.53 -21.56
#